data_AF-A0A953YCI2-F1
#
_entry.id   AF-A0A953YCI2-F1
#
_cell.length_a   1.000
_cell.length_b   1.000
_cell.length_c   1.000
_cell.angle_alpha   90.00
_cell.angle_beta   90.00
_cell.angle_gamma   90.00
#
_symmetry.space_group_name_H-M   'P 1'
#
loop_
_entity.id
_entity.type
_entity.pdbx_description
1 polymer ?
#
loop_
_entity_poly.entity_id
_entity_poly.type
_entity_poly.pdbx_seq_one_letter_code
_entity_poly.pdbx_strand_id
1 'polypeptide(L)'
;MAHLHTEPAPRLHAGHVAFTLLPFALAVAFAVFFALAQANPDAYRASAFAWGSTVMAVPALFALTRRLGRRVLTHWWRLFWTFGLILLLAHGVAMLGWQHLWRPDLVAAEFGLVGAVLLWGLEAVWLLDVLMAWNRLDWAQAEGRYAWWQGCVGAFVLVSFALALLLFGHGPVDPVLGVVLLAGVALALLLRGFDREEAR
;
A
#
# COMPACT_ATOMS: atom_id res chain seq x y z
N MET A 1 31.43 2.09 -7.35
CA MET A 1 30.06 2.57 -7.11
C MET A 1 30.01 3.47 -5.88
N ALA A 2 30.78 4.57 -5.86
CA ALA A 2 30.91 5.47 -4.70
C ALA A 2 30.22 6.85 -4.92
N HIS A 3 29.50 7.02 -6.02
CA HIS A 3 28.96 8.32 -6.45
C HIS A 3 27.48 8.56 -6.11
N LEU A 4 26.77 7.61 -5.48
CA LEU A 4 25.34 7.76 -5.18
C LEU A 4 25.04 8.43 -3.82
N HIS A 5 26.07 8.67 -3.00
CA HIS A 5 25.93 9.42 -1.75
C HIS A 5 26.03 10.95 -1.92
N THR A 6 26.28 11.45 -3.13
CA THR A 6 26.47 12.88 -3.39
C THR A 6 25.23 13.59 -3.91
N GLU A 7 24.17 12.87 -4.32
CA GLU A 7 22.94 13.54 -4.74
C GLU A 7 22.14 14.00 -3.51
N PRO A 8 21.80 15.30 -3.43
CA PRO A 8 20.97 15.80 -2.34
C PRO A 8 19.63 15.07 -2.34
N ALA A 9 19.12 14.75 -1.15
CA ALA A 9 17.82 14.11 -1.00
C ALA A 9 16.79 14.90 -1.82
N PRO A 10 15.93 14.23 -2.62
CA PRO A 10 14.95 14.93 -3.45
C PRO A 10 14.16 15.91 -2.57
N ARG A 11 13.86 17.11 -3.07
CA ARG A 11 13.08 18.07 -2.28
C ARG A 11 11.62 17.64 -2.26
N LEU A 12 10.98 17.72 -1.09
CA LEU A 12 9.54 17.53 -0.98
C LEU A 12 8.85 18.80 -1.51
N HIS A 13 8.22 18.69 -2.67
CA HIS A 13 7.45 19.80 -3.25
C HIS A 13 6.00 19.76 -2.77
N ALA A 14 5.40 20.94 -2.54
CA ALA A 14 4.00 21.05 -2.13
C ALA A 14 3.05 20.33 -3.11
N GLY A 15 3.37 20.34 -4.42
CA GLY A 15 2.59 19.61 -5.43
C GLY A 15 2.55 18.09 -5.22
N HIS A 16 3.62 17.49 -4.68
CA HIS A 16 3.63 16.07 -4.35
C HIS A 16 2.66 15.75 -3.21
N VAL A 17 2.63 16.62 -2.19
CA VAL A 17 1.70 16.49 -1.07
C VAL A 17 0.27 16.68 -1.55
N ALA A 18 -0.02 17.74 -2.31
CA ALA A 18 -1.38 18.01 -2.79
C ALA A 18 -1.96 16.86 -3.62
N PHE A 19 -1.19 16.33 -4.57
CA PHE A 19 -1.68 15.25 -5.45
C PHE A 19 -1.82 13.91 -4.73
N THR A 20 -1.04 13.64 -3.69
CA THR A 20 -1.21 12.42 -2.88
C THR A 20 -2.30 12.56 -1.84
N LEU A 21 -2.47 13.77 -1.29
CA LEU A 21 -3.50 14.09 -0.32
C LEU A 21 -4.90 14.08 -0.95
N LEU A 22 -5.04 14.50 -2.20
CA LEU A 22 -6.33 14.51 -2.90
C LEU A 22 -7.00 13.11 -2.97
N PRO A 23 -6.38 12.06 -3.55
CA PRO A 23 -6.98 10.73 -3.58
C PRO A 23 -7.16 10.14 -2.18
N PHE A 24 -6.25 10.43 -1.24
CA PHE A 24 -6.42 10.05 0.16
C PHE A 24 -7.68 10.69 0.78
N ALA A 25 -7.85 12.00 0.65
CA ALA A 25 -8.99 12.74 1.18
C ALA A 25 -10.29 12.27 0.53
N LEU A 26 -10.28 12.00 -0.78
CA LEU A 26 -11.43 11.42 -1.48
C LEU A 26 -11.77 10.02 -0.95
N ALA A 27 -10.77 9.16 -0.72
CA ALA A 27 -10.99 7.84 -0.14
C ALA A 27 -11.58 7.91 1.28
N VAL A 28 -11.07 8.81 2.12
CA VAL A 28 -11.62 9.05 3.46
C VAL A 28 -13.05 9.59 3.39
N ALA A 29 -13.29 10.61 2.57
CA ALA A 29 -14.61 11.19 2.39
C ALA A 29 -15.61 10.15 1.88
N PHE A 30 -15.20 9.34 0.89
CA PHE A 30 -16.00 8.25 0.37
C PHE A 30 -16.36 7.24 1.48
N ALA A 31 -15.37 6.73 2.22
CA ALA A 31 -15.59 5.80 3.32
C ALA A 31 -16.51 6.36 4.41
N VAL A 32 -16.36 7.64 4.77
CA VAL A 32 -17.15 8.25 5.86
C VAL A 32 -18.58 8.59 5.42
N PHE A 33 -18.75 9.28 4.29
CA PHE A 33 -20.05 9.79 3.88
C PHE A 33 -20.93 8.71 3.24
N PHE A 34 -20.38 7.84 2.38
CA PHE A 34 -21.20 6.80 1.75
C PHE A 34 -21.63 5.72 2.73
N ALA A 35 -20.87 5.50 3.81
CA ALA A 35 -21.26 4.59 4.88
C ALA A 35 -22.58 4.99 5.55
N LEU A 36 -22.90 6.29 5.62
CA LEU A 36 -24.14 6.78 6.24
C LEU A 36 -25.39 6.34 5.47
N ALA A 37 -25.26 5.99 4.20
CA ALA A 37 -26.34 5.50 3.35
C ALA A 37 -26.47 3.96 3.34
N GLN A 38 -25.63 3.24 4.09
CA GLN A 38 -25.60 1.78 4.07
C GLN A 38 -26.35 1.18 5.26
N ALA A 39 -26.88 -0.04 5.06
CA ALA A 39 -27.55 -0.80 6.13
C ALA A 39 -26.60 -1.18 7.28
N ASN A 40 -25.32 -1.40 6.98
CA ASN A 40 -24.26 -1.61 7.99
C ASN A 40 -23.10 -0.64 7.72
N PRO A 41 -23.12 0.56 8.34
CA PRO A 41 -22.11 1.58 8.11
C PRO A 41 -20.69 1.15 8.49
N ASP A 42 -20.53 0.35 9.56
CA ASP A 42 -19.20 -0.03 10.07
C ASP A 42 -18.53 -1.09 9.20
N ALA A 43 -19.29 -2.08 8.74
CA ALA A 43 -18.86 -3.03 7.72
C ALA A 43 -18.40 -2.32 6.45
N TYR A 44 -19.21 -1.35 5.98
CA TYR A 44 -18.87 -0.58 4.79
C TYR A 44 -17.60 0.25 4.99
N ARG A 45 -17.44 0.94 6.12
CA ARG A 45 -16.23 1.73 6.41
C ARG A 45 -14.97 0.88 6.38
N ALA A 46 -14.99 -0.27 7.05
CA ALA A 46 -13.84 -1.16 7.07
C ALA A 46 -13.47 -1.62 5.65
N SER A 47 -14.46 -2.02 4.85
CA SER A 47 -14.24 -2.39 3.45
C SER A 47 -13.69 -1.21 2.63
N ALA A 48 -14.33 -0.05 2.71
CA ALA A 48 -13.92 1.15 1.98
C ALA A 48 -12.51 1.63 2.35
N PHE A 49 -12.10 1.54 3.62
CA PHE A 49 -10.75 1.87 4.06
C PHE A 49 -9.72 0.85 3.53
N ALA A 50 -10.04 -0.45 3.53
CA ALA A 50 -9.18 -1.46 2.91
C ALA A 50 -8.99 -1.17 1.41
N TRP A 51 -10.06 -0.87 0.69
CA TRP A 51 -9.98 -0.51 -0.73
C TRP A 51 -9.23 0.78 -0.98
N GLY A 52 -9.48 1.81 -0.17
CA GLY A 52 -8.72 3.06 -0.21
C GLY A 52 -7.22 2.82 -0.01
N SER A 53 -6.84 1.97 0.94
CA SER A 53 -5.44 1.59 1.16
C SER A 53 -4.82 0.94 -0.08
N THR A 54 -5.58 0.08 -0.76
CA THR A 54 -5.17 -0.61 -1.98
C THR A 54 -4.92 0.39 -3.11
N VAL A 55 -5.87 1.31 -3.35
CA VAL A 55 -5.75 2.35 -4.38
C VAL A 55 -4.51 3.23 -4.14
N MET A 56 -4.23 3.57 -2.88
CA MET A 56 -3.03 4.33 -2.52
C MET A 56 -1.75 3.50 -2.65
N ALA A 57 -1.81 2.18 -2.47
CA ALA A 57 -0.67 1.28 -2.64
C ALA A 57 -0.24 1.16 -4.11
N VAL A 58 -1.18 1.21 -5.08
CA VAL A 58 -0.87 0.95 -6.50
C VAL A 58 0.23 1.87 -7.04
N PRO A 59 0.17 3.22 -6.91
CA PRO A 59 1.23 4.10 -7.40
C PRO A 59 2.58 3.86 -6.70
N ALA A 60 2.55 3.48 -5.42
CA ALA A 60 3.76 3.15 -4.68
C ALA A 60 4.37 1.82 -5.17
N LEU A 61 3.58 0.75 -5.30
CA LEU A 61 4.04 -0.53 -5.85
C LEU A 61 4.54 -0.38 -7.29
N PHE A 62 3.89 0.46 -8.10
CA PHE A 62 4.37 0.81 -9.44
C PHE A 62 5.76 1.46 -9.40
N ALA A 63 5.92 2.50 -8.58
CA ALA A 63 7.19 3.24 -8.47
C ALA A 63 8.31 2.34 -7.93
N LEU A 64 8.01 1.53 -6.91
CA LEU A 64 8.90 0.53 -6.34
C LEU A 64 9.32 -0.46 -7.42
N THR A 65 8.36 -1.12 -8.07
CA THR A 65 8.63 -2.14 -9.09
C THR A 65 9.48 -1.60 -10.24
N ARG A 66 9.20 -0.38 -10.70
CA ARG A 66 9.97 0.22 -11.80
C ARG A 66 11.40 0.60 -11.39
N ARG A 67 11.60 1.10 -10.17
CA ARG A 67 12.85 1.78 -9.76
C ARG A 67 13.76 0.95 -8.85
N LEU A 68 13.25 -0.07 -8.17
CA LEU A 68 13.99 -0.87 -7.18
C LEU A 68 15.34 -1.36 -7.73
N GLY A 69 16.43 -1.04 -7.02
CA GLY A 69 17.80 -1.38 -7.39
C GLY A 69 18.34 -0.69 -8.65
N ARG A 70 17.66 0.34 -9.17
CA ARG A 70 18.08 1.08 -10.38
C ARG A 70 18.10 2.59 -10.20
N ARG A 71 17.12 3.13 -9.47
CA ARG A 71 16.96 4.57 -9.23
C ARG A 71 16.41 4.79 -7.83
N VAL A 72 16.65 5.99 -7.29
CA VAL A 72 16.12 6.41 -5.99
C VAL A 72 14.58 6.45 -6.02
N LEU A 73 13.96 5.93 -4.96
CA LEU A 73 12.52 6.05 -4.73
C LEU A 73 12.17 7.51 -4.39
N THR A 74 11.17 8.07 -5.04
CA THR A 74 10.80 9.49 -4.85
C THR A 74 9.93 9.69 -3.62
N HIS A 75 9.77 10.95 -3.19
CA HIS A 75 8.80 11.31 -2.15
C HIS A 75 7.37 10.91 -2.49
N TRP A 76 7.03 10.84 -3.79
CA TRP A 76 5.76 10.29 -4.25
C TRP A 76 5.50 8.89 -3.74
N TRP A 77 6.48 7.99 -3.91
CA TRP A 77 6.39 6.61 -3.42
C TRP A 77 6.12 6.62 -1.91
N ARG A 78 6.94 7.37 -1.15
CA ARG A 78 6.78 7.48 0.31
C ARG A 78 5.39 7.97 0.73
N LEU A 79 4.89 9.02 0.11
CA LEU A 79 3.60 9.63 0.46
C LEU A 79 2.44 8.69 0.16
N PHE A 80 2.38 8.11 -1.05
CA PHE A 80 1.36 7.12 -1.40
C PHE A 80 1.40 5.91 -0.47
N TRP A 81 2.61 5.41 -0.16
CA TRP A 81 2.83 4.31 0.76
C TRP A 81 2.36 4.62 2.19
N THR A 82 2.62 5.85 2.65
CA THR A 82 2.22 6.33 3.98
C THR A 82 0.71 6.51 4.08
N PHE A 83 0.08 7.14 3.09
CA PHE A 83 -1.37 7.32 3.10
C PHE A 83 -2.13 6.01 2.90
N GLY A 84 -1.56 5.07 2.12
CA GLY A 84 -2.07 3.70 2.05
C GLY A 84 -2.06 3.04 3.44
N LEU A 85 -0.94 3.12 4.16
CA LEU A 85 -0.86 2.61 5.52
C LEU A 85 -1.86 3.28 6.46
N ILE A 86 -2.04 4.60 6.40
CA ILE A 86 -3.02 5.30 7.26
C ILE A 86 -4.44 4.77 7.02
N LEU A 87 -4.82 4.53 5.77
CA LEU A 87 -6.12 3.93 5.44
C LEU A 87 -6.19 2.48 5.92
N LEU A 88 -5.09 1.72 5.84
CA LEU A 88 -5.03 0.36 6.38
C LEU A 88 -5.20 0.34 7.91
N LEU A 89 -4.58 1.28 8.63
CA LEU A 89 -4.79 1.43 10.07
C LEU A 89 -6.23 1.84 10.40
N ALA A 90 -6.84 2.71 9.60
CA ALA A 90 -8.25 3.05 9.74
C ALA A 90 -9.16 1.83 9.48
N HIS A 91 -8.81 0.99 8.51
CA HIS A 91 -9.44 -0.32 8.32
C HIS A 91 -9.29 -1.18 9.57
N GLY A 92 -8.08 -1.32 10.14
CA GLY A 92 -7.86 -2.05 11.39
C GLY A 92 -8.72 -1.53 12.55
N VAL A 93 -8.83 -0.21 12.72
CA VAL A 93 -9.71 0.39 13.75
C VAL A 93 -11.19 0.08 13.48
N ALA A 94 -11.65 0.24 12.25
CA ALA A 94 -13.05 -0.03 11.90
C ALA A 94 -13.39 -1.52 12.02
N MET A 95 -12.46 -2.38 11.63
CA MET A 95 -12.63 -3.82 11.58
C MET A 95 -12.49 -4.45 12.97
N LEU A 96 -11.34 -4.27 13.61
CA LEU A 96 -11.09 -4.84 14.92
C LEU A 96 -11.82 -4.06 16.02
N GLY A 97 -11.80 -2.74 15.98
CA GLY A 97 -12.39 -1.91 17.04
C GLY A 97 -13.92 -1.85 16.97
N TRP A 98 -14.48 -1.37 15.86
CA TRP A 98 -15.93 -1.14 15.76
C TRP A 98 -16.73 -2.42 15.54
N GLN A 99 -16.30 -3.30 14.63
CA GLN A 99 -17.06 -4.54 14.35
C GLN A 99 -16.76 -5.65 15.36
N HIS A 100 -15.51 -5.75 15.81
CA HIS A 100 -15.05 -6.87 16.64
C HIS A 100 -14.70 -6.49 18.08
N LEU A 101 -15.01 -5.27 18.54
CA LEU A 101 -14.82 -4.84 19.94
C LEU A 101 -13.40 -5.06 20.48
N TRP A 102 -12.40 -4.86 19.64
CA TRP A 102 -10.98 -5.10 19.93
C TRP A 102 -10.62 -6.56 20.25
N ARG A 103 -11.42 -7.52 19.77
CA ARG A 103 -11.23 -8.96 20.00
C ARG A 103 -10.66 -9.66 18.76
N PRO A 104 -9.33 -9.91 18.70
CA PRO A 104 -8.70 -10.53 17.54
C PRO A 104 -9.12 -12.00 17.35
N ASP A 105 -9.59 -12.67 18.41
CA ASP A 105 -10.16 -14.02 18.34
C ASP A 105 -11.42 -14.07 17.46
N LEU A 106 -12.25 -13.01 17.48
CA LEU A 106 -13.44 -12.93 16.64
C LEU A 106 -13.07 -12.72 15.16
N VAL A 107 -12.06 -11.88 14.89
CA VAL A 107 -11.52 -11.70 13.54
C VAL A 107 -10.95 -13.01 12.99
N ALA A 108 -10.21 -13.76 13.81
CA ALA A 108 -9.69 -15.06 13.42
C ALA A 108 -10.80 -16.12 13.20
N ALA A 109 -11.92 -16.01 13.92
CA ALA A 109 -13.07 -16.88 13.70
C ALA A 109 -13.80 -16.57 12.37
N GLU A 110 -13.85 -15.30 11.97
CA GLU A 110 -14.51 -14.88 10.72
C GLU A 110 -13.65 -15.15 9.47
N PHE A 111 -12.37 -14.74 9.49
CA PHE A 111 -11.48 -14.81 8.30
C PHE A 111 -10.55 -16.03 8.31
N GLY A 112 -10.63 -16.85 9.36
CA GLY A 112 -9.65 -17.89 9.64
C GLY A 112 -8.32 -17.34 10.15
N LEU A 113 -7.55 -18.21 10.82
CA LEU A 113 -6.26 -17.84 11.40
C LEU A 113 -5.27 -17.32 10.35
N VAL A 114 -5.27 -17.90 9.14
CA VAL A 114 -4.38 -17.47 8.06
C VAL A 114 -4.71 -16.06 7.59
N GLY A 115 -5.99 -15.75 7.37
CA GLY A 115 -6.44 -14.42 6.95
C GLY A 115 -6.08 -13.35 8.00
N ALA A 116 -6.34 -13.65 9.28
CA ALA A 116 -5.98 -12.76 10.38
C ALA A 116 -4.46 -12.53 10.45
N VAL A 117 -3.64 -13.58 10.39
CA VAL A 117 -2.17 -13.46 10.43
C VAL A 117 -1.65 -12.63 9.25
N LEU A 118 -2.21 -12.82 8.04
CA LEU A 118 -1.83 -12.02 6.88
C LEU A 118 -2.18 -10.54 7.05
N LEU A 119 -3.36 -10.23 7.59
CA LEU A 119 -3.80 -8.85 7.84
C LEU A 119 -2.91 -8.16 8.87
N TRP A 120 -2.73 -8.77 10.05
CA TRP A 120 -1.90 -8.20 11.12
C TRP A 120 -0.43 -8.12 10.72
N GLY A 121 0.07 -9.15 10.03
CA GLY A 121 1.41 -9.16 9.46
C GLY A 121 1.60 -8.04 8.46
N LEU A 122 0.62 -7.81 7.57
CA LEU A 122 0.64 -6.73 6.59
C LEU A 122 0.74 -5.37 7.27
N GLU A 123 -0.12 -5.10 8.25
CA GLU A 123 -0.10 -3.85 9.02
C GLU A 123 1.25 -3.62 9.70
N ALA A 124 1.77 -4.63 10.40
CA ALA A 124 3.02 -4.52 11.14
C ALA A 124 4.23 -4.29 10.20
N VAL A 125 4.36 -5.11 9.15
CA VAL A 125 5.50 -5.04 8.22
C VAL A 125 5.46 -3.74 7.42
N TRP A 126 4.28 -3.31 6.96
CA TRP A 126 4.13 -2.06 6.22
C TRP A 126 4.37 -0.84 7.12
N LEU A 127 3.90 -0.85 8.37
CA LEU A 127 4.21 0.20 9.35
C LEU A 127 5.73 0.35 9.54
N LEU A 128 6.43 -0.76 9.76
CA LEU A 128 7.88 -0.75 9.90
C LEU A 128 8.56 -0.16 8.66
N ASP A 129 8.13 -0.54 7.46
CA ASP A 129 8.70 -0.03 6.22
C ASP A 129 8.49 1.49 6.04
N VAL A 130 7.31 2.00 6.39
CA VAL A 130 7.03 3.45 6.39
C VAL A 130 7.89 4.17 7.42
N LEU A 131 7.99 3.67 8.65
CA LEU A 131 8.83 4.28 9.68
C LEU A 131 10.30 4.35 9.23
N MET A 132 10.81 3.29 8.61
CA MET A 132 12.17 3.29 8.06
C MET A 132 12.31 4.28 6.91
N ALA A 133 11.32 4.38 6.01
CA ALA A 133 11.33 5.29 4.87
C ALA A 133 11.36 6.79 5.25
N TRP A 134 10.83 7.16 6.42
CA TRP A 134 10.86 8.53 6.92
C TRP A 134 12.06 8.84 7.80
N ASN A 135 12.54 7.87 8.59
CA ASN A 135 13.66 8.09 9.51
C ASN A 135 15.03 7.96 8.85
N ARG A 136 15.10 7.44 7.63
CA ARG A 136 16.36 7.16 6.93
C ARG A 136 16.36 7.75 5.52
N LEU A 137 17.23 8.72 5.30
CA LEU A 137 17.39 9.36 3.98
C LEU A 137 17.92 8.38 2.91
N ASP A 138 18.76 7.43 3.32
CA ASP A 138 19.29 6.36 2.46
C ASP A 138 18.26 5.26 2.16
N TRP A 139 17.11 5.24 2.86
CA TRP A 139 16.06 4.25 2.59
C TRP A 139 15.53 4.35 1.17
N ALA A 140 15.45 5.56 0.63
CA ALA A 140 15.05 5.78 -0.75
C ALA A 140 16.07 5.21 -1.77
N GLN A 141 17.32 5.02 -1.34
CA GLN A 141 18.41 4.42 -2.12
C GLN A 141 18.40 2.91 -1.89
N ALA A 142 17.48 2.23 -2.59
CA ALA A 142 17.21 0.82 -2.44
C ALA A 142 18.35 -0.05 -3.00
N GLU A 143 19.47 -0.12 -2.30
CA GLU A 143 20.64 -0.94 -2.63
C GLU A 143 20.91 -2.01 -1.56
N GLY A 144 21.58 -3.10 -1.97
CA GLY A 144 21.97 -4.19 -1.08
C GLY A 144 20.79 -4.75 -0.25
N ARG A 145 20.97 -4.78 1.07
CA ARG A 145 19.97 -5.30 2.03
C ARG A 145 18.65 -4.52 2.05
N TYR A 146 18.67 -3.22 1.72
CA TYR A 146 17.45 -2.41 1.70
C TYR A 146 16.61 -2.70 0.46
N ALA A 147 17.26 -2.97 -0.67
CA ALA A 147 16.58 -3.44 -1.87
C ALA A 147 15.84 -4.76 -1.62
N TRP A 148 16.50 -5.70 -0.93
CA TRP A 148 15.89 -6.97 -0.56
C TRP A 148 14.68 -6.78 0.34
N TRP A 149 14.83 -6.02 1.44
CA TRP A 149 13.72 -5.74 2.36
C TRP A 149 12.53 -5.11 1.64
N GLN A 150 12.75 -4.02 0.89
CA GLN A 150 11.68 -3.34 0.17
C GLN A 150 11.02 -4.22 -0.90
N GLY A 151 11.81 -5.06 -1.56
CA GLY A 151 11.29 -6.07 -2.48
C GLY A 151 10.38 -7.08 -1.76
N CYS A 152 10.81 -7.59 -0.60
CA CYS A 152 10.03 -8.50 0.22
C CYS A 152 8.74 -7.86 0.75
N VAL A 153 8.81 -6.63 1.28
CA VAL A 153 7.62 -5.91 1.76
C VAL A 153 6.67 -5.62 0.60
N GLY A 154 7.17 -5.11 -0.53
CA GLY A 154 6.35 -4.86 -1.71
C GLY A 154 5.67 -6.13 -2.23
N ALA A 155 6.41 -7.25 -2.29
CA ALA A 155 5.86 -8.55 -2.67
C ALA A 155 4.82 -9.05 -1.66
N PHE A 156 5.08 -8.90 -0.36
CA PHE A 156 4.14 -9.30 0.67
C PHE A 156 2.85 -8.50 0.60
N VAL A 157 2.91 -7.17 0.42
CA VAL A 157 1.74 -6.31 0.22
C VAL A 157 0.95 -6.74 -1.02
N LEU A 158 1.64 -6.97 -2.14
CA LEU A 158 1.04 -7.44 -3.39
C LEU A 158 0.32 -8.79 -3.21
N VAL A 159 0.98 -9.76 -2.58
CA VAL A 159 0.41 -11.09 -2.32
C VAL A 159 -0.76 -11.01 -1.37
N SER A 160 -0.68 -10.22 -0.30
CA SER A 160 -1.78 -10.04 0.65
C SER A 160 -3.02 -9.46 -0.02
N PHE A 161 -2.87 -8.47 -0.89
CA PHE A 161 -4.00 -7.94 -1.67
C PHE A 161 -4.53 -8.95 -2.69
N ALA A 162 -3.66 -9.70 -3.38
CA ALA A 162 -4.09 -10.74 -4.32
C ALA A 162 -4.85 -11.88 -3.62
N LEU A 163 -4.38 -12.31 -2.44
CA LEU A 163 -5.05 -13.30 -1.62
C LEU A 163 -6.37 -12.76 -1.07
N ALA A 164 -6.40 -11.51 -0.63
CA ALA A 164 -7.65 -10.88 -0.17
C ALA A 164 -8.72 -10.89 -1.26
N LEU A 165 -8.33 -10.68 -2.52
CA LEU A 165 -9.23 -10.81 -3.67
C LEU A 165 -9.79 -12.22 -3.88
N LEU A 166 -8.92 -13.23 -3.76
CA LEU A 166 -9.29 -14.63 -4.00
C LEU A 166 -10.13 -15.20 -2.87
N LEU A 167 -9.85 -14.78 -1.63
CA LEU A 167 -10.43 -15.35 -0.42
C LEU A 167 -11.66 -14.60 0.06
N PHE A 168 -11.73 -13.28 -0.16
CA PHE A 168 -12.78 -12.41 0.38
C PHE A 168 -13.61 -11.72 -0.70
N GLY A 169 -13.69 -12.29 -1.90
CA GLY A 169 -14.56 -11.82 -2.97
C GLY A 169 -16.04 -11.93 -2.58
N HIS A 170 -16.52 -10.95 -1.83
CA HIS A 170 -17.88 -10.87 -1.29
C HIS A 170 -18.77 -9.91 -2.10
N GLY A 171 -18.23 -9.29 -3.17
CA GLY A 171 -19.01 -8.47 -4.09
C GLY A 171 -18.36 -8.27 -5.47
N PRO A 172 -19.09 -7.66 -6.43
CA PRO A 172 -18.61 -7.43 -7.79
C PRO A 172 -17.47 -6.41 -7.90
N VAL A 173 -17.18 -5.65 -6.83
CA VAL A 173 -16.16 -4.59 -6.82
C VAL A 173 -14.76 -5.13 -6.51
N ASP A 174 -14.67 -6.14 -5.66
CA ASP A 174 -13.41 -6.72 -5.17
C ASP A 174 -12.51 -7.25 -6.31
N PRO A 175 -13.05 -7.96 -7.32
CA PRO A 175 -12.26 -8.42 -8.48
C PRO A 175 -11.61 -7.28 -9.28
N VAL A 176 -12.33 -6.16 -9.44
CA VAL A 176 -11.90 -5.05 -10.28
C VAL A 176 -10.66 -4.38 -9.69
N LEU A 177 -10.64 -4.14 -8.38
CA LEU A 177 -9.52 -3.45 -7.72
C LEU A 177 -8.25 -4.29 -7.73
N GLY A 178 -8.36 -5.61 -7.59
CA GLY A 178 -7.20 -6.49 -7.73
C GLY A 178 -6.65 -6.54 -9.14
N VAL A 179 -7.53 -6.55 -10.15
CA VAL A 179 -7.10 -6.43 -11.55
C VAL A 179 -6.36 -5.12 -11.77
N VAL A 180 -6.86 -4.00 -11.24
CA VAL A 180 -6.16 -2.70 -11.34
C VAL A 180 -4.79 -2.74 -10.68
N LEU A 181 -4.67 -3.35 -9.50
CA LEU A 181 -3.39 -3.46 -8.79
C LEU A 181 -2.40 -4.35 -9.54
N LEU A 182 -2.85 -5.51 -10.02
CA LEU A 182 -2.04 -6.42 -10.85
C LEU A 182 -1.62 -5.76 -12.17
N ALA A 183 -2.53 -5.07 -12.85
CA ALA A 183 -2.26 -4.34 -14.08
C ALA A 183 -1.22 -3.22 -13.87
N GLY A 184 -1.31 -2.49 -12.76
CA GLY A 184 -0.32 -1.49 -12.38
C GLY A 184 1.08 -2.08 -12.23
N VAL A 185 1.20 -3.19 -11.50
CA VAL A 185 2.50 -3.88 -11.31
C VAL A 185 3.01 -4.46 -12.64
N ALA A 186 2.15 -5.10 -13.44
CA ALA A 186 2.51 -5.65 -14.74
C ALA A 186 3.02 -4.56 -15.69
N LEU A 187 2.33 -3.42 -15.76
CA LEU A 187 2.76 -2.26 -16.54
C LEU A 187 4.12 -1.73 -16.05
N ALA A 188 4.35 -1.67 -14.73
CA ALA A 188 5.64 -1.27 -14.17
C ALA A 188 6.78 -2.20 -14.60
N LEU A 189 6.54 -3.52 -14.63
CA LEU A 189 7.49 -4.52 -15.09
C LEU A 189 7.79 -4.38 -16.59
N LEU A 190 6.77 -4.19 -17.42
CA LEU A 190 6.95 -3.97 -18.87
C LEU A 190 7.78 -2.72 -19.14
N LEU A 191 7.43 -1.59 -18.52
CA LEU A 191 8.18 -0.33 -18.66
C LEU A 191 9.62 -0.46 -18.15
N ARG A 192 9.82 -1.21 -17.06
CA ARG A 192 11.16 -1.54 -16.57
C ARG A 192 11.97 -2.36 -17.59
N GLY A 193 11.31 -3.23 -18.35
CA GLY A 193 11.89 -4.00 -19.45
C GLY A 193 12.37 -3.11 -20.58
N PHE A 194 11.52 -2.20 -21.08
CA PHE A 194 11.89 -1.24 -22.12
C PHE A 194 13.03 -0.30 -21.68
N ASP A 195 13.01 0.19 -20.43
CA ASP A 195 14.10 0.97 -19.85
C ASP A 195 15.46 0.19 -19.81
N ARG A 196 15.50 -1.13 -20.07
CA ARG A 196 16.75 -1.91 -20.22
C ARG A 196 17.23 -2.00 -21.66
N GLU A 197 16.30 -2.01 -22.61
CA GLU A 197 16.63 -2.10 -24.04
C GLU A 197 17.25 -0.81 -24.53
N GLU A 198 16.72 0.34 -24.11
CA GLU A 198 17.28 1.67 -24.46
C GLU A 198 18.69 1.94 -23.88
N ALA A 199 19.10 1.16 -22.87
CA ALA A 199 20.40 1.31 -22.20
C ALA A 199 21.50 0.39 -22.76
N ARG A 200 21.19 -0.43 -23.77
CA ARG A 200 22.12 -1.31 -24.48
C ARG A 200 22.45 -0.73 -25.85
#